data_AF-A0A971R8X2-F1
#
_entry.id   AF-A0A971R8X2-F1
#
_cell.length_a   1.000
_cell.length_b   1.000
_cell.length_c   1.000
_cell.angle_alpha   90.00
_cell.angle_beta   90.00
_cell.angle_gamma   90.00
#
_symmetry.space_group_name_H-M   'P 1'
#
loop_
_entity.id
_entity.type
_entity.pdbx_description
1 polymer ?
#
loop_
_entity_poly.entity_id
_entity_poly.type
_entity_poly.pdbx_seq_one_letter_code
_entity_poly.pdbx_strand_id
1 'polypeptide(L)'
;MTVKEQVRELTYQERISILHDQKLRDTKAKQEIIGAMDHDDWAQVLPPLDRRKVTEAMSGSGELIRDVLLDGVEIETNHPSGGFFGPRLVGRNFRHLLDAHPPYVDPVASIAGAYMANYNSYIKVGWNPDFSFDHLKPS
;
A
#
# COMPACT_ATOMS: atom_id res chain seq x y z
N MET A 1 -39.36 3.60 17.16
CA MET A 1 -38.78 2.53 17.99
C MET A 1 -37.28 2.78 18.04
N THR A 2 -36.76 3.26 19.17
CA THR A 2 -35.36 3.71 19.27
C THR A 2 -34.50 2.51 19.66
N VAL A 3 -33.72 1.97 18.72
CA VAL A 3 -32.74 0.93 19.03
C VAL A 3 -31.61 1.58 19.82
N LYS A 4 -31.48 1.24 21.11
CA LYS A 4 -30.29 1.57 21.89
C LYS A 4 -29.25 0.51 21.60
N GLU A 5 -28.20 0.88 20.87
CA GLU A 5 -27.04 0.03 20.67
C GLU A 5 -26.33 -0.17 22.03
N GLN A 6 -26.22 -1.41 22.49
CA GLN A 6 -25.43 -1.75 23.68
C GLN A 6 -23.99 -2.06 23.24
N VAL A 7 -23.04 -1.24 23.68
CA VAL A 7 -21.61 -1.47 23.46
C VAL A 7 -21.12 -2.51 24.47
N ARG A 8 -20.72 -3.69 23.98
CA ARG A 8 -20.12 -4.76 24.80
C ARG A 8 -18.60 -4.68 24.74
N GLU A 9 -17.96 -4.74 25.90
CA GLU A 9 -16.50 -4.85 25.96
C GLU A 9 -16.05 -6.26 25.61
N LEU A 10 -15.11 -6.38 24.66
CA LEU A 10 -14.53 -7.65 24.27
C LEU A 10 -13.47 -8.09 25.27
N THR A 11 -13.53 -9.35 25.67
CA THR A 11 -12.45 -10.01 26.41
C THR A 11 -11.17 -10.06 25.57
N TYR A 12 -10.03 -10.20 26.23
CA TYR A 12 -8.75 -10.36 25.54
C TYR A 12 -8.78 -11.52 24.53
N GLN A 13 -9.33 -12.67 24.94
CA GLN A 13 -9.40 -13.85 24.08
C GLN A 13 -10.27 -13.61 22.84
N GLU A 14 -11.41 -12.93 22.99
CA GLU A 14 -12.26 -12.56 21.84
C GLU A 14 -11.53 -11.62 20.88
N ARG A 15 -10.79 -10.62 21.38
CA ARG A 15 -10.00 -9.72 20.53
C ARG A 15 -8.95 -10.50 19.72
N ILE A 16 -8.23 -11.41 20.38
CA ILE A 16 -7.22 -12.26 19.73
C ILE A 16 -7.85 -13.15 18.66
N SER A 17 -8.99 -13.78 18.95
CA SER A 17 -9.69 -14.61 17.97
C SER A 17 -10.17 -13.81 16.75
N ILE A 18 -10.74 -12.61 16.96
CA ILE A 18 -11.17 -11.72 15.87
C ILE A 18 -9.97 -11.32 15.00
N LEU A 19 -8.87 -10.89 15.62
CA LEU A 19 -7.65 -10.51 14.92
C LEU A 19 -7.07 -11.67 14.11
N HIS A 20 -6.97 -12.85 14.71
CA HIS A 20 -6.46 -14.04 14.06
C HIS A 20 -7.29 -14.37 12.81
N ASP A 21 -8.62 -14.42 12.94
CA ASP A 21 -9.49 -14.75 11.82
C ASP A 21 -9.46 -13.67 10.73
N GLN A 22 -9.32 -12.40 11.11
CA GLN A 22 -9.14 -11.30 10.17
C GLN A 22 -7.83 -11.44 9.39
N LYS A 23 -6.72 -11.74 10.08
CA LYS A 23 -5.42 -11.95 9.44
C LYS A 23 -5.44 -13.13 8.46
N LEU A 24 -6.07 -14.25 8.82
CA LEU A 24 -6.23 -15.37 7.89
C LEU A 24 -7.01 -14.97 6.63
N ARG A 25 -8.10 -14.19 6.77
CA ARG A 25 -8.87 -13.68 5.62
C ARG A 25 -8.04 -12.74 4.76
N ASP A 26 -7.32 -11.80 5.38
CA ASP A 26 -6.50 -10.82 4.68
C ASP A 26 -5.32 -11.48 3.96
N THR A 27 -4.63 -12.42 4.59
CA THR A 27 -3.56 -13.21 3.97
C THR A 27 -4.09 -13.97 2.76
N LYS A 28 -5.22 -14.67 2.90
CA LYS A 28 -5.82 -15.39 1.76
C LYS A 28 -6.18 -14.43 0.62
N ALA A 29 -6.86 -13.33 0.91
CA ALA A 29 -7.26 -12.35 -0.10
C ALA A 29 -6.07 -11.69 -0.79
N LYS A 30 -4.99 -11.41 -0.04
CA LYS A 30 -3.72 -10.94 -0.60
C LYS A 30 -3.15 -12.00 -1.54
N GLN A 31 -2.99 -13.24 -1.07
CA GLN A 31 -2.37 -14.30 -1.87
C GLN A 31 -3.09 -14.58 -3.19
N GLU A 32 -4.43 -14.50 -3.20
CA GLU A 32 -5.24 -14.64 -4.41
C GLU A 32 -4.94 -13.56 -5.47
N ILE A 33 -4.47 -12.38 -5.06
CA ILE A 33 -4.21 -11.24 -5.96
C ILE A 33 -2.72 -11.04 -6.21
N ILE A 34 -1.89 -10.97 -5.17
CA ILE A 34 -0.47 -10.58 -5.28
C ILE A 34 0.48 -11.79 -5.34
N GLY A 35 -0.02 -13.01 -5.13
CA GLY A 35 0.77 -14.25 -5.20
C GLY A 35 1.26 -14.70 -3.82
N ALA A 36 2.30 -15.52 -3.78
CA ALA A 36 2.70 -16.22 -2.55
C ALA A 36 3.14 -15.31 -1.39
N MET A 37 3.59 -14.09 -1.69
CA MET A 37 3.99 -13.10 -0.70
C MET A 37 2.75 -12.43 -0.10
N ASP A 38 2.57 -12.48 1.21
CA ASP A 38 1.40 -11.90 1.86
C ASP A 38 1.71 -10.62 2.66
N HIS A 39 2.97 -10.24 2.88
CA HIS A 39 3.37 -8.97 3.54
C HIS A 39 2.70 -8.75 4.91
N ASP A 40 2.56 -9.80 5.71
CA ASP A 40 1.95 -9.73 7.04
C ASP A 40 2.81 -8.94 8.03
N ASP A 41 4.13 -9.04 7.90
CA ASP A 41 5.17 -8.32 8.65
C ASP A 41 5.17 -6.81 8.38
N TRP A 42 4.61 -6.36 7.26
CA TRP A 42 4.54 -4.95 6.89
C TRP A 42 3.19 -4.32 7.20
N ALA A 43 2.25 -5.04 7.83
CA ALA A 43 0.90 -4.54 8.10
C ALA A 43 0.15 -4.07 6.84
N GLN A 44 0.48 -4.61 5.66
CA GLN A 44 -0.23 -4.30 4.43
C GLN A 44 -1.64 -4.91 4.47
N VAL A 45 -2.63 -4.09 4.14
CA VAL A 45 -4.01 -4.50 3.88
C VAL A 45 -4.35 -4.16 2.44
N LEU A 46 -5.29 -4.88 1.82
CA LEU A 46 -5.70 -4.53 0.46
C LEU A 46 -6.57 -3.26 0.47
N PRO A 47 -6.52 -2.44 -0.60
CA PRO A 47 -7.50 -1.36 -0.78
C PRO A 47 -8.95 -1.88 -0.74
N PRO A 48 -9.95 -1.00 -0.53
CA PRO A 48 -11.36 -1.32 -0.74
C PRO A 48 -11.58 -1.98 -2.11
N LEU A 49 -12.46 -2.98 -2.19
CA LEU A 49 -12.66 -3.80 -3.39
C LEU A 49 -12.91 -2.96 -4.66
N ASP A 50 -13.69 -1.89 -4.52
CA ASP A 50 -14.06 -0.94 -5.57
C ASP A 50 -12.93 0.04 -5.95
N ARG A 51 -11.82 0.04 -5.20
CA ARG A 51 -10.67 0.93 -5.40
C ARG A 51 -9.35 0.16 -5.58
N ARG A 52 -9.41 -1.13 -5.91
CA ARG A 52 -8.22 -1.94 -6.22
C ARG A 52 -7.83 -1.76 -7.68
N LYS A 53 -6.59 -1.35 -7.91
CA LYS A 53 -5.99 -1.33 -9.24
C LYS A 53 -4.78 -2.24 -9.28
N VAL A 54 -4.96 -3.45 -9.81
CA VAL A 54 -3.86 -4.42 -9.98
C VAL A 54 -2.84 -3.85 -10.97
N THR A 55 -1.56 -3.94 -10.63
CA THR A 55 -0.45 -3.47 -11.45
C THR A 55 0.70 -4.47 -11.42
N GLU A 56 1.60 -4.34 -12.37
CA GLU A 56 2.96 -4.88 -12.27
C GLU A 56 3.89 -3.74 -11.85
N ALA A 57 4.83 -4.03 -10.96
CA ALA A 57 5.81 -3.07 -10.46
C ALA A 57 7.18 -3.74 -10.33
N MET A 58 8.25 -2.95 -10.45
CA MET A 58 9.60 -3.42 -10.13
C MET A 58 9.86 -3.22 -8.64
N SER A 59 10.21 -4.29 -7.94
CA SER A 59 10.55 -4.24 -6.52
C SER A 59 11.88 -3.52 -6.30
N GLY A 60 12.21 -3.22 -5.04
CA GLY A 60 13.52 -2.67 -4.67
C GLY A 60 14.71 -3.60 -4.98
N SER A 61 14.47 -4.91 -5.18
CA SER A 61 15.47 -5.89 -5.60
C SER A 61 15.58 -6.03 -7.13
N GLY A 62 14.73 -5.33 -7.91
CA GLY A 62 14.69 -5.43 -9.36
C GLY A 62 13.82 -6.56 -9.91
N GLU A 63 13.03 -7.22 -9.06
CA GLU A 63 12.11 -8.29 -9.47
C GLU A 63 10.77 -7.70 -9.91
N LEU A 64 10.16 -8.29 -10.94
CA LEU A 64 8.80 -7.93 -11.35
C LEU A 64 7.81 -8.57 -10.38
N ILE A 65 7.03 -7.74 -9.70
CA ILE A 65 5.99 -8.18 -8.75
C ILE A 65 4.61 -7.75 -9.24
N ARG A 66 3.60 -8.53 -8.85
CA ARG A 66 2.20 -8.14 -8.95
C ARG A 66 1.81 -7.41 -7.68
N ASP A 67 1.29 -6.21 -7.80
CA ASP A 67 0.90 -5.37 -6.66
C ASP A 67 -0.49 -4.76 -6.88
N VAL A 68 -1.03 -4.09 -5.86
CA VAL A 68 -2.33 -3.42 -5.89
C VAL A 68 -2.16 -1.96 -5.48
N LEU A 69 -2.43 -1.07 -6.44
CA LEU A 69 -2.54 0.36 -6.19
C LEU A 69 -3.93 0.70 -5.67
N LEU A 70 -4.01 1.84 -4.99
CA LEU A 70 -5.26 2.50 -4.65
C LEU A 70 -5.73 3.33 -5.84
N ASP A 71 -6.93 3.08 -6.31
CA ASP A 71 -7.52 3.86 -7.41
C ASP A 71 -7.86 5.29 -6.99
N GLY A 72 -7.80 6.22 -7.95
CA GLY A 72 -8.01 7.65 -7.74
C GLY A 72 -6.77 8.42 -7.25
N VAL A 73 -5.58 7.82 -7.29
CA VAL A 73 -4.31 8.51 -7.02
C VAL A 73 -3.68 8.95 -8.34
N GLU A 74 -3.70 10.25 -8.61
CA GLU A 74 -3.08 10.84 -9.81
C GLU A 74 -1.65 11.30 -9.51
N ILE A 75 -0.70 10.72 -10.25
CA ILE A 75 0.73 11.00 -10.11
C ILE A 75 1.14 12.08 -11.11
N GLU A 76 1.63 13.21 -10.60
CA GLU A 76 2.25 14.25 -11.41
C GLU A 76 3.66 13.84 -11.84
N THR A 77 4.05 14.19 -13.06
CA THR A 77 5.39 13.97 -13.62
C THR A 77 6.02 15.29 -14.05
N ASN A 78 7.35 15.38 -14.03
CA ASN A 78 8.08 16.58 -14.47
C ASN A 78 9.21 16.29 -15.46
N HIS A 79 9.24 15.07 -16.02
CA HIS A 79 10.27 14.64 -16.95
C HIS A 79 9.67 13.81 -18.09
N PRO A 80 10.16 13.92 -19.34
CA PRO A 80 9.64 13.16 -20.49
C PRO A 80 9.66 11.63 -20.33
N SER A 81 10.48 11.09 -19.43
CA SER A 81 10.47 9.66 -19.09
C SER A 81 9.20 9.21 -18.35
N GLY A 82 8.34 10.15 -17.93
CA GLY A 82 7.19 9.86 -17.06
C GLY A 82 7.57 9.69 -15.58
N GLY A 83 8.83 9.97 -15.22
CA GLY A 83 9.29 10.04 -13.83
C GLY A 83 8.90 11.35 -13.15
N PHE A 84 9.01 11.36 -11.83
CA PHE A 84 8.82 12.54 -11.00
C PHE A 84 10.01 12.70 -10.04
N PHE A 85 10.73 13.80 -10.21
CA PHE A 85 12.01 13.99 -9.53
C PHE A 85 12.01 15.25 -8.66
N GLY A 86 12.73 15.17 -7.54
CA GLY A 86 12.92 16.26 -6.60
C GLY A 86 11.95 16.22 -5.41
N PRO A 87 12.39 16.66 -4.22
CA PRO A 87 11.67 16.45 -2.96
C PRO A 87 10.29 17.10 -2.94
N ARG A 88 10.13 18.27 -3.59
CA ARG A 88 8.85 18.97 -3.67
C ARG A 88 7.80 18.16 -4.43
N LEU A 89 8.14 17.59 -5.58
CA LEU A 89 7.19 16.83 -6.38
C LEU A 89 6.89 15.47 -5.75
N VAL A 90 7.91 14.81 -5.19
CA VAL A 90 7.73 13.58 -4.40
C VAL A 90 6.76 13.81 -3.24
N GLY A 91 6.90 14.90 -2.49
CA GLY A 91 5.98 15.24 -1.40
C GLY A 91 4.55 15.54 -1.86
N ARG A 92 4.36 16.18 -3.03
CA ARG A 92 3.03 16.44 -3.60
C ARG A 92 2.33 15.13 -4.03
N ASN A 93 3.03 14.25 -4.74
CA ASN A 93 2.48 12.94 -5.11
C ASN A 93 2.19 12.06 -3.89
N PHE A 94 3.04 12.13 -2.85
CA PHE A 94 2.77 11.41 -1.60
C PHE A 94 1.52 11.97 -0.90
N ARG A 95 1.32 13.30 -0.92
CA ARG A 95 0.08 13.91 -0.47
C ARG A 95 -1.13 13.43 -1.28
N HIS A 96 -1.05 13.30 -2.61
CA HIS A 96 -2.17 12.78 -3.40
C HIS A 96 -2.56 11.36 -2.97
N LEU A 97 -1.58 10.52 -2.65
CA LEU A 97 -1.84 9.19 -2.07
C LEU A 97 -2.57 9.31 -0.73
N LEU A 98 -2.10 10.17 0.18
CA LEU A 98 -2.72 10.36 1.50
C LEU A 98 -4.14 10.94 1.40
N ASP A 99 -4.37 11.91 0.52
CA ASP A 99 -5.68 12.52 0.29
C ASP A 99 -6.69 11.50 -0.27
N ALA A 100 -6.22 10.55 -1.08
CA ALA A 100 -7.04 9.46 -1.60
C ALA A 100 -7.23 8.30 -0.61
N HIS A 101 -6.33 8.14 0.37
CA HIS A 101 -6.32 7.00 1.29
C HIS A 101 -7.55 7.04 2.19
N PRO A 102 -8.42 6.01 2.17
CA PRO A 102 -9.55 5.98 3.09
C PRO A 102 -9.04 5.88 4.53
N PRO A 103 -9.66 6.60 5.49
CA PRO A 103 -9.41 6.37 6.90
C PRO A 103 -9.69 4.92 7.25
N TYR A 104 -8.75 4.27 7.92
CA TYR A 104 -8.87 2.88 8.32
C TYR A 104 -8.38 2.73 9.76
N VAL A 105 -9.23 2.16 10.61
CA VAL A 105 -8.91 1.81 11.99
C VAL A 105 -9.50 0.43 12.24
N ASP A 106 -8.64 -0.51 12.64
CA ASP A 106 -9.10 -1.78 13.17
C ASP A 106 -9.31 -1.63 14.68
N PRO A 107 -10.55 -1.74 15.19
CA PRO A 107 -10.85 -1.52 16.60
C PRO A 107 -10.28 -2.59 17.54
N VAL A 108 -9.86 -3.75 17.02
CA VAL A 108 -9.25 -4.80 17.83
C VAL A 108 -7.73 -4.87 17.70
N ALA A 109 -7.14 -4.21 16.69
CA ALA A 109 -5.69 -4.15 16.53
C ALA A 109 -5.03 -3.26 17.60
N SER A 110 -3.91 -3.71 18.14
CA SER A 110 -3.13 -2.96 19.14
C SER A 110 -2.20 -1.91 18.53
N ILE A 111 -1.96 -1.96 17.22
CA ILE A 111 -1.04 -1.08 16.49
C ILE A 111 -1.79 -0.42 15.35
N ALA A 112 -1.66 0.91 15.26
CA ALA A 112 -2.08 1.68 14.09
C ALA A 112 -0.96 1.72 13.04
N GLY A 113 -1.31 2.02 11.79
CA GLY A 113 -0.33 2.17 10.70
C GLY A 113 -0.40 1.13 9.59
N ALA A 114 -1.52 0.40 9.47
CA ALA A 114 -1.78 -0.39 8.28
C ALA A 114 -1.83 0.52 7.04
N TYR A 115 -1.24 0.07 5.93
CA TYR A 115 -1.24 0.80 4.67
C TYR A 115 -1.83 -0.05 3.53
N MET A 116 -2.43 0.61 2.53
CA MET A 116 -3.15 -0.06 1.45
C MET A 116 -2.36 -0.23 0.15
N ALA A 117 -1.36 0.61 -0.09
CA ALA A 117 -0.61 0.60 -1.34
C ALA A 117 0.87 0.89 -1.08
N ASN A 118 1.74 0.22 -1.82
CA ASN A 118 3.16 0.53 -1.82
C ASN A 118 3.40 1.77 -2.70
N TYR A 119 3.95 2.84 -2.10
CA TYR A 119 4.21 4.08 -2.84
C TYR A 119 5.20 3.89 -4.00
N ASN A 120 6.14 2.95 -3.87
CA ASN A 120 7.10 2.66 -4.95
C ASN A 120 6.43 2.09 -6.20
N SER A 121 5.28 1.43 -6.06
CA SER A 121 4.54 0.86 -7.20
C SER A 121 3.88 1.93 -8.07
N TYR A 122 3.86 3.19 -7.63
CA TYR A 122 3.47 4.36 -8.45
C TYR A 122 4.66 4.96 -9.22
N ILE A 123 5.90 4.55 -8.92
CA ILE A 123 7.11 5.08 -9.54
C ILE A 123 7.40 4.29 -10.82
N LYS A 124 7.24 4.94 -11.97
CA LYS A 124 7.60 4.34 -13.29
C LYS A 124 9.10 4.39 -13.58
N VAL A 125 9.76 5.46 -13.13
CA VAL A 125 11.19 5.70 -13.36
C VAL A 125 11.80 6.24 -12.08
N GLY A 126 12.57 5.40 -11.38
CA GLY A 126 13.16 5.72 -10.06
C GLY A 126 14.43 6.58 -10.12
N TRP A 127 15.10 6.65 -11.27
CA TRP A 127 16.33 7.43 -11.46
C TRP A 127 16.17 8.44 -12.58
N ASN A 128 16.60 9.69 -12.37
CA ASN A 128 16.54 10.71 -13.41
C ASN A 128 17.53 10.37 -14.55
N PRO A 129 17.05 10.12 -15.78
CA PRO A 129 17.91 9.77 -16.91
C PRO A 129 18.95 10.83 -17.28
N ASP A 130 18.73 12.09 -16.91
CA ASP A 130 19.68 13.18 -17.16
C ASP A 130 20.97 13.04 -16.33
N PHE A 131 20.94 12.26 -15.25
CA PHE A 131 22.10 11.99 -14.41
C PHE A 131 22.72 10.65 -14.76
N SER A 132 23.82 10.67 -15.52
CA SER A 132 24.57 9.45 -15.81
C SER A 132 25.21 8.86 -14.55
N PHE A 133 25.12 7.54 -14.42
CA PHE A 133 25.81 6.73 -13.42
C PHE A 133 26.87 5.82 -14.06
N ASP A 134 27.31 6.11 -15.29
CA ASP A 134 28.26 5.25 -16.03
C ASP A 134 29.57 5.05 -15.26
N HIS A 135 29.97 6.02 -14.44
CA HIS A 135 31.14 5.94 -13.55
C HIS A 135 31.02 4.85 -12.46
N LEU A 136 29.84 4.25 -12.25
CA LEU A 136 29.60 3.14 -11.33
C LEU A 136 29.55 1.77 -12.03
N LYS A 137 29.55 1.73 -13.36
CA LYS A 137 29.48 0.47 -14.11
C LYS A 137 30.85 -0.24 -14.08
N PRO A 138 30.89 -1.58 -14.02
CA PRO A 138 32.14 -2.32 -14.16
C PRO A 138 32.80 -2.00 -15.52
N SER A 139 34.12 -1.81 -15.50
CA SER A 139 34.93 -1.64 -16.72
C SER A 139 35.01 -2.92 -17.56
#